data_AF-A0A9E2H795-F1
#
_entry.id   AF-A0A9E2H795-F1
#
_cell.length_a   1.000
_cell.length_b   1.000
_cell.length_c   1.000
_cell.angle_alpha   90.00
_cell.angle_beta   90.00
_cell.angle_gamma   90.00
#
_symmetry.space_group_name_H-M   'P 1'
#
loop_
_entity.id
_entity.type
_entity.pdbx_description
1 polymer ?
#
loop_
_entity_poly.entity_id
_entity_poly.type
_entity_poly.pdbx_seq_one_letter_code
_entity_poly.pdbx_strand_id
1 'polypeptide(L)' 'MNSSTNRPATAANTPNNATLSKKWEGGNRSLSLNIYRDQNLQTDDVEERIPSVSFSQG' A
#
# COMPACT_ATOMS: atom_id res chain seq x y z
N MET A 1 -38.04 15.77 13.11
CA MET A 1 -36.91 14.89 13.48
C MET A 1 -36.15 14.62 12.19
N ASN A 2 -35.10 15.39 11.93
CA ASN A 2 -34.41 15.34 10.65
C ASN A 2 -32.91 15.54 10.91
N SER A 3 -32.28 14.59 11.62
CA SER A 3 -30.82 14.58 11.78
C SER A 3 -30.22 13.85 10.59
N SER A 4 -30.18 14.52 9.44
CA SER A 4 -29.30 14.13 8.34
C SER A 4 -27.87 14.35 8.82
N THR A 5 -27.22 13.25 9.20
CA THR A 5 -25.79 13.23 9.55
C THR A 5 -25.01 13.77 8.36
N ASN A 6 -24.59 15.04 8.44
CA ASN A 6 -23.55 15.56 7.56
C ASN A 6 -22.27 14.77 7.89
N ARG A 7 -22.03 13.68 7.16
CA ARG A 7 -20.70 13.08 7.12
C ARG A 7 -19.83 14.16 6.44
N PRO A 8 -18.89 14.82 7.15
CA PRO A 8 -17.92 15.68 6.46
C PRO A 8 -17.29 14.83 5.37
N ALA A 9 -17.14 15.38 4.16
CA ALA A 9 -16.58 14.69 3.01
C ALA A 9 -15.33 13.94 3.47
N THR A 10 -15.48 12.64 3.68
CA THR A 10 -14.44 11.81 4.26
C THR A 10 -13.29 11.84 3.27
N ALA A 11 -12.11 12.27 3.73
CA ALA A 11 -10.89 12.30 2.95
C ALA A 11 -10.86 11.09 2.00
N ALA A 12 -10.98 11.36 0.70
CA ALA A 12 -11.06 10.32 -0.30
C ALA A 12 -9.63 9.82 -0.49
N ASN A 13 -9.21 8.89 0.35
CA ASN A 13 -7.87 8.31 0.30
C ASN A 13 -7.89 7.10 -0.64
N THR A 14 -6.88 7.02 -1.51
CA THR A 14 -6.67 5.88 -2.40
C THR A 14 -5.46 5.08 -1.94
N PRO A 15 -5.65 4.00 -1.15
CA PRO A 15 -4.57 3.13 -0.76
C PRO A 15 -4.11 2.30 -1.96
N ASN A 16 -2.80 2.21 -2.16
CA ASN A 16 -2.16 1.43 -3.20
C ASN A 16 -1.10 0.51 -2.59
N ASN A 17 -1.28 -0.80 -2.75
CA ASN A 17 -0.35 -1.83 -2.32
C ASN A 17 0.14 -2.66 -3.52
N ALA A 18 1.44 -2.64 -3.77
CA ALA A 18 2.08 -3.45 -4.79
C ALA A 18 3.05 -4.42 -4.14
N THR A 19 2.98 -5.70 -4.53
CA THR A 19 3.96 -6.71 -4.13
C THR A 19 4.58 -7.31 -5.38
N LEU A 20 5.91 -7.26 -5.45
CA LEU A 20 6.72 -7.91 -6.48
C LEU A 20 7.50 -9.05 -5.84
N SER A 21 7.29 -10.27 -6.34
CA SER A 21 7.99 -11.46 -5.85
C SER A 21 8.78 -12.13 -6.96
N LYS A 22 10.03 -12.51 -6.66
CA LYS A 22 10.87 -13.33 -7.53
C LYS A 22 11.33 -14.57 -6.80
N LYS A 23 11.13 -15.74 -7.42
CA LYS A 23 11.72 -17.01 -7.01
C LYS A 23 12.69 -17.45 -8.10
N TRP A 24 13.85 -17.98 -7.72
CA TRP A 24 14.81 -18.52 -8.68
C TRP A 24 14.57 -20.02 -8.84
N GLU A 25 14.31 -20.44 -10.09
CA GLU A 25 14.21 -21.86 -10.44
C GLU A 25 15.51 -22.60 -10.13
N GLY A 26 15.40 -23.81 -9.59
CA GLY A 26 16.56 -24.64 -9.22
C GLY A 26 17.27 -24.25 -7.91
N GLY A 27 16.73 -23.30 -7.14
CA GLY A 27 17.24 -22.94 -5.82
C GLY A 27 16.12 -22.63 -4.81
N ASN A 28 16.48 -22.52 -3.54
CA ASN A 28 15.58 -22.17 -2.44
C ASN A 28 15.64 -20.66 -2.10
N ARG A 29 15.99 -19.83 -3.08
CA ARG A 29 16.14 -18.39 -2.94
C ARG A 29 14.87 -17.66 -3.38
N SER A 30 14.45 -16.68 -2.59
CA SER A 30 13.34 -15.80 -2.97
C SER A 30 13.57 -14.36 -2.53
N LEU A 31 12.99 -13.43 -3.29
CA LEU A 31 12.96 -12.00 -3.03
C LEU A 31 11.50 -11.54 -3.07
N SER A 32 11.10 -10.75 -2.07
CA SER A 32 9.82 -10.04 -2.07
C SER A 32 10.05 -8.56 -1.81
N LEU A 33 9.43 -7.72 -2.61
CA LEU A 33 9.39 -6.26 -2.46
C LEU A 33 7.93 -5.86 -2.27
N ASN A 34 7.64 -5.16 -1.17
CA ASN A 34 6.33 -4.61 -0.91
C ASN A 34 6.42 -3.08 -0.88
N ILE A 35 5.54 -2.44 -1.64
CA ILE A 35 5.41 -0.99 -1.75
C ILE A 35 4.01 -0.62 -1.29
N TYR A 36 3.93 0.36 -0.40
CA TYR A 36 2.68 0.91 0.08
C TYR A 36 2.67 2.42 -0.06
N ARG A 37 1.59 2.94 -0.63
CA ARG A 37 1.31 4.36 -0.79
C ARG A 37 -0.15 4.63 -0.45
N ASP A 38 -0.43 5.76 0.18
CA ASP A 38 -1.77 6.29 0.33
C ASP A 38 -1.81 7.71 -0.24
N GLN A 39 -2.86 8.05 -0.99
CA GLN A 39 -3.00 9.35 -1.63
C GLN A 39 -4.34 9.98 -1.27
N ASN A 40 -4.30 11.19 -0.72
CA ASN A 40 -5.48 11.99 -0.45
C ASN A 40 -5.92 12.68 -1.74
N LEU A 41 -7.09 12.31 -2.29
CA LEU A 41 -7.61 12.88 -3.55
C LEU A 41 -8.16 14.31 -3.41
N GLN A 42 -8.23 14.85 -2.19
CA GLN A 42 -8.71 16.22 -1.93
C GLN A 42 -7.56 17.22 -1.79
N THR A 43 -6.47 16.82 -1.15
CA THR A 43 -5.28 17.68 -0.93
C THR A 43 -4.11 17.35 -1.85
N ASP A 44 -4.18 16.20 -2.54
CA ASP A 44 -3.08 15.60 -3.31
C ASP A 44 -1.86 15.21 -2.44
N ASP A 45 -2.03 15.18 -1.12
CA ASP A 45 -1.00 14.70 -0.21
C ASP A 45 -0.78 13.20 -0.40
N VAL A 46 0.50 12.81 -0.35
CA VAL A 46 0.93 11.43 -0.53
C VAL A 46 1.69 10.96 0.72
N GLU A 47 1.20 9.88 1.32
CA GLU A 47 1.90 9.15 2.39
C GLU A 47 2.52 7.89 1.80
N GLU A 48 3.85 7.84 1.75
CA GLU A 48 4.59 6.66 1.31
C GLU A 48 5.28 6.01 2.50
N ARG A 49 5.12 4.69 2.64
CA ARG A 49 5.89 3.91 3.61
C ARG A 49 7.16 3.43 2.95
N ILE A 50 8.24 3.37 3.74
CA ILE A 50 9.50 2.76 3.29
C ILE A 50 9.19 1.36 2.75
N PRO A 51 9.55 1.04 1.50
CA PRO A 51 9.32 -0.27 0.93
C PRO A 51 9.96 -1.35 1.78
N SER A 52 9.25 -2.47 1.96
CA SER A 52 9.84 -3.63 2.65
C SER A 52 10.44 -4.58 1.64
N VAL A 53 11.69 -4.97 1.87
CA VAL A 53 12.41 -5.94 1.06
C VAL A 53 12.72 -7.13 1.95
N SER A 54 12.29 -8.32 1.54
CA SER A 54 12.65 -9.56 2.21
C SER A 54 13.37 -10.51 1.26
N PHE A 55 14.45 -11.10 1.78
CA PHE A 55 15.20 -12.15 1.11
C PHE A 55 15.08 -13.42 1.93
N SER A 56 14.84 -14.55 1.27
CA SER A 56 14.88 -15.86 1.91
C SER A 56 15.86 -16.78 1.18
N GLN A 57 16.55 -17.59 1.97
CA GLN A 57 17.29 -18.75 1.53
C GLN A 57 17.04 -19.85 2.56
N GLY A 58 16.55 -21.01 2.11
CA GLY A 58 16.38 -22.19 2.96
C GLY A 58 17.68 -22.95 3.20
#